data_AF-X6MX19-F1
#
_entry.id   AF-X6MX19-F1
#
_cell.length_a   1.000
_cell.length_b   1.000
_cell.length_c   1.000
_cell.angle_alpha   90.00
_cell.angle_beta   90.00
_cell.angle_gamma   90.00
#
_symmetry.space_group_name_H-M   'P 1'
#
loop_
_entity.id
_entity.type
_entity.pdbx_description
1 polymer ?
#
loop_
_entity_poly.entity_id
_entity_poly.type
_entity_poly.pdbx_seq_one_letter_code
_entity_poly.pdbx_strand_id
1 'polypeptide(L)'
;MNSNSPSQWEIFGVGELTQKLTNTFERGIQKLDISAQTKSKTVKQLVHMEENVLLVTSDNELHWYGRNHGYFGEDCRSAHFAYPNAPYINTFFKDNGLNIDTINTSCWSQHIITSVYGSNDLYCFGSNYEGNLNLGERYSQKSMIATPTKMDFFTKLHEKCIQIATGSNITVYLAQAGGAL
;
A
#
# COMPACT_ATOMS: atom_id res chain seq x y z
N MET A 1 17.64 -29.72 18.67
CA MET A 1 16.44 -29.16 18.02
C MET A 1 16.70 -27.68 17.79
N ASN A 2 17.14 -27.30 16.59
CA ASN A 2 17.21 -25.88 16.20
C ASN A 2 15.96 -25.58 15.39
N SER A 3 14.93 -25.06 16.06
CA SER A 3 13.82 -24.40 15.38
C SER A 3 14.33 -23.07 14.87
N ASN A 4 14.85 -23.04 13.64
CA ASN A 4 15.12 -21.81 12.93
C ASN A 4 13.78 -21.06 12.80
N SER A 5 13.64 -20.02 13.61
CA SER A 5 12.59 -19.00 13.57
C SER A 5 12.35 -18.52 12.13
N PRO A 6 11.10 -18.13 11.78
CA PRO A 6 10.80 -17.65 10.44
C PRO A 6 11.73 -16.48 10.08
N SER A 7 12.32 -16.55 8.89
CA SER A 7 13.30 -15.61 8.32
C SER A 7 13.17 -14.19 8.91
N GLN A 8 14.15 -13.79 9.73
CA GLN A 8 14.23 -12.46 10.32
C GLN A 8 14.56 -11.47 9.20
N TRP A 9 13.54 -10.88 8.60
CA TRP A 9 13.71 -9.72 7.74
C TRP A 9 14.12 -8.54 8.60
N GLU A 10 15.13 -7.81 8.14
CA GLU A 10 15.52 -6.55 8.75
C GLU A 10 15.15 -5.43 7.79
N ILE A 11 14.41 -4.44 8.29
CA ILE A 11 14.02 -3.28 7.52
C ILE A 11 14.95 -2.15 7.90
N PHE A 12 15.48 -1.47 6.90
CA PHE A 12 16.36 -0.33 7.07
C PHE A 12 15.76 0.90 6.37
N GLY A 13 15.94 2.06 6.97
CA GLY A 13 15.50 3.34 6.43
C GLY A 13 16.56 4.41 6.63
N VAL A 14 16.37 5.55 5.97
CA VAL A 14 17.13 6.78 6.17
C VAL A 14 16.17 7.97 6.04
N GLY A 15 16.54 9.14 6.58
CA GLY A 15 15.75 10.37 6.48
C GLY A 15 14.78 10.58 7.64
N GLU A 16 13.95 11.62 7.50
CA GLU A 16 13.13 12.15 8.59
C GLU A 16 12.14 11.13 9.18
N LEU A 17 11.45 10.37 8.33
CA LEU A 17 10.51 9.35 8.82
C LEU A 17 11.25 8.28 9.63
N THR A 18 12.42 7.84 9.17
CA THR A 18 13.24 6.85 9.87
C THR A 18 13.65 7.36 11.25
N GLN A 19 14.15 8.59 11.33
CA GLN A 19 14.52 9.25 12.59
C GLN A 19 13.35 9.33 13.58
N LYS A 20 12.14 9.65 13.08
CA LYS A 20 10.92 9.66 13.90
C LYS A 20 10.56 8.27 14.40
N LEU A 21 10.60 7.25 13.55
CA LEU A 21 10.22 5.87 13.90
C LEU A 21 11.21 5.21 14.85
N THR A 22 12.50 5.51 14.74
CA THR A 22 13.54 5.00 15.66
C THR A 22 13.72 5.87 16.89
N ASN A 23 13.08 7.04 16.95
CA ASN A 23 13.29 8.06 17.97
C ASN A 23 14.78 8.44 18.12
N THR A 24 15.46 8.66 16.99
CA THR A 24 16.87 9.08 16.95
C THR A 24 17.04 10.33 16.09
N PHE A 25 18.11 11.08 16.32
CA PHE A 25 18.54 12.20 15.45
C PHE A 25 19.71 11.81 14.55
N GLU A 26 20.05 10.52 14.50
CA GLU A 26 21.21 10.06 13.74
C GLU A 26 21.00 10.24 12.24
N ARG A 27 22.03 10.75 11.57
CA ARG A 27 22.05 10.84 10.12
C ARG A 27 22.69 9.56 9.59
N GLY A 28 21.93 8.75 8.85
CA GLY A 28 22.43 7.50 8.29
C GLY A 28 21.34 6.46 8.11
N ILE A 29 21.73 5.30 7.61
CA ILE A 29 20.86 4.12 7.55
C ILE A 29 20.64 3.62 8.97
N GLN A 30 19.39 3.37 9.33
CA GLN A 30 19.00 2.87 10.64
C GLN A 30 18.08 1.67 10.47
N LYS A 31 18.17 0.73 11.39
CA LYS A 31 17.27 -0.41 11.46
C LYS A 31 15.92 0.04 12.03
N LEU A 32 14.83 -0.29 11.34
CA LEU A 32 13.46 -0.10 11.79
C LEU A 32 12.98 -1.36 12.51
N ASP A 33 12.80 -1.27 13.83
CA ASP A 33 12.24 -2.37 14.63
C ASP A 33 10.71 -2.28 14.68
N ILE A 34 10.05 -2.95 13.74
CA ILE A 34 8.58 -3.05 13.66
C ILE A 34 8.03 -4.34 14.26
N SER A 35 8.85 -5.10 15.00
CA SER A 35 8.51 -6.47 15.42
C SER A 35 7.30 -6.52 16.37
N ALA A 36 7.13 -5.50 17.21
CA ALA A 36 5.99 -5.39 18.10
C ALA A 36 4.66 -5.21 17.33
N GLN A 37 4.71 -4.52 16.19
CA GLN A 37 3.57 -4.19 15.36
C GLN A 37 3.16 -5.38 14.48
N THR A 38 4.14 -6.12 13.96
CA THR A 38 3.89 -7.25 13.06
C THR A 38 3.63 -8.57 13.77
N LYS A 39 3.77 -8.67 15.11
CA LYS A 39 3.43 -9.89 15.90
C LYS A 39 3.96 -11.19 15.27
N SER A 40 5.25 -11.23 14.91
CA SER A 40 5.93 -12.37 14.25
C SER A 40 5.62 -12.59 12.76
N LYS A 41 4.85 -11.72 12.11
CA LYS A 41 4.63 -11.77 10.66
C LYS A 41 5.88 -11.27 9.93
N THR A 42 6.21 -11.94 8.83
CA THR A 42 7.20 -11.43 7.88
C THR A 42 6.59 -10.32 7.02
N VAL A 43 7.43 -9.44 6.47
CA VAL A 43 7.05 -8.43 5.46
C VAL A 43 7.41 -8.98 4.08
N LYS A 44 6.46 -9.00 3.15
CA LYS A 44 6.66 -9.50 1.79
C LYS A 44 6.78 -8.40 0.73
N GLN A 45 6.33 -7.18 1.03
CA GLN A 45 6.48 -6.03 0.15
C GLN A 45 6.60 -4.74 0.97
N LEU A 46 7.40 -3.80 0.47
CA LEU A 46 7.52 -2.44 0.97
C LEU A 46 7.34 -1.49 -0.21
N VAL A 47 6.48 -0.49 -0.03
CA VAL A 47 6.37 0.64 -0.96
C VAL A 47 6.49 1.94 -0.19
N HIS A 48 7.14 2.93 -0.79
CA HIS A 48 7.28 4.26 -0.20
C HIS A 48 6.47 5.27 -1.02
N MET A 49 6.03 6.32 -0.35
CA MET A 49 5.53 7.54 -0.99
C MET A 49 6.31 8.73 -0.39
N GLU A 50 5.84 9.96 -0.60
CA GLU A 50 6.57 11.19 -0.22
C GLU A 50 6.99 11.21 1.26
N GLU A 51 6.05 10.99 2.19
CA GLU A 51 6.30 11.07 3.64
C GLU A 51 5.80 9.85 4.41
N ASN A 52 5.59 8.74 3.71
CA ASN A 52 5.08 7.52 4.32
C ASN A 52 5.66 6.26 3.68
N VAL A 53 5.61 5.17 4.44
CA VAL A 53 5.94 3.83 3.98
C VAL A 53 4.77 2.91 4.29
N LEU A 54 4.46 2.05 3.34
CA LEU A 54 3.45 1.01 3.45
C LEU A 54 4.14 -0.35 3.39
N LEU A 55 3.91 -1.15 4.42
CA LEU A 55 4.42 -2.51 4.50
C LEU A 55 3.27 -3.50 4.29
N VAL A 56 3.53 -4.54 3.51
CA VAL A 56 2.61 -5.66 3.33
C VAL A 56 3.17 -6.84 4.11
N THR A 57 2.40 -7.29 5.09
CA THR A 57 2.74 -8.47 5.90
C THR A 57 2.37 -9.76 5.18
N SER A 58 2.93 -10.88 5.65
CA SER A 58 2.69 -12.22 5.10
C SER A 58 1.23 -12.66 5.13
N ASP A 59 0.41 -12.13 6.04
CA ASP A 59 -1.03 -12.38 6.12
C ASP A 59 -1.89 -11.31 5.42
N ASN A 60 -1.27 -10.47 4.57
CA ASN A 60 -1.93 -9.43 3.77
C ASN A 60 -2.51 -8.25 4.56
N GLU A 61 -2.02 -7.97 5.77
CA GLU A 61 -2.28 -6.67 6.39
C GLU A 61 -1.37 -5.60 5.79
N LEU A 62 -1.94 -4.41 5.63
CA LEU A 62 -1.25 -3.19 5.22
C LEU A 62 -0.91 -2.37 6.47
N HIS A 63 0.38 -2.13 6.71
CA HIS A 63 0.88 -1.38 7.85
C HIS A 63 1.46 -0.05 7.37
N TRP A 64 0.83 1.05 7.76
CA TRP A 64 1.17 2.39 7.32
C TRP A 64 1.92 3.19 8.37
N TYR A 65 3.08 3.71 8.00
CA TYR A 65 3.88 4.59 8.84
C TYR A 65 4.06 5.95 8.17
N GLY A 66 4.07 7.01 8.97
CA GLY A 66 4.28 8.38 8.48
C GLY A 66 2.99 9.17 8.29
N ARG A 67 3.02 10.17 7.41
CA ARG A 67 1.89 11.08 7.21
C ARG A 67 0.86 10.46 6.28
N ASN A 68 -0.37 10.37 6.78
CA ASN A 68 -1.55 10.02 6.02
C ASN A 68 -2.34 11.32 5.79
N HIS A 69 -2.33 11.88 4.58
CA HIS A 69 -3.08 13.11 4.28
C HIS A 69 -4.59 12.82 4.15
N GLY A 70 -5.13 11.92 4.98
CA GLY A 70 -6.49 11.39 4.97
C GLY A 70 -6.78 10.35 3.88
N TYR A 71 -5.78 9.85 3.17
CA TYR A 71 -5.97 8.92 2.05
C TYR A 71 -6.45 7.54 2.47
N PHE A 72 -6.27 7.16 3.74
CA PHE A 72 -6.53 5.80 4.24
C PHE A 72 -7.16 5.79 5.64
N GLY A 73 -8.28 5.08 5.82
CA GLY A 73 -8.98 5.04 7.12
C GLY A 73 -9.63 6.39 7.49
N GLU A 74 -10.66 6.35 8.32
CA GLU A 74 -11.53 7.47 8.70
C GLU A 74 -10.81 8.82 8.87
N ASP A 75 -11.29 9.85 8.16
CA ASP A 75 -11.18 11.32 8.35
C ASP A 75 -9.92 11.94 8.97
N CYS A 76 -8.79 11.23 8.96
CA CYS A 76 -7.59 11.63 9.67
C CYS A 76 -6.69 12.46 8.77
N ARG A 77 -7.11 13.69 8.46
CA ARG A 77 -6.23 14.72 7.86
C ARG A 77 -5.07 15.14 8.77
N SER A 78 -5.04 14.63 10.01
CA SER A 78 -4.12 15.00 11.09
C SER A 78 -3.33 13.84 11.70
N ALA A 79 -3.50 12.59 11.25
CA ALA A 79 -2.80 11.47 11.87
C ALA A 79 -1.36 11.35 11.34
N HIS A 80 -0.40 11.77 12.17
CA HIS A 80 1.00 11.35 12.06
C HIS A 80 1.15 9.99 12.75
N PHE A 81 1.26 8.91 11.96
CA PHE A 81 1.57 7.57 12.49
C PHE A 81 3.08 7.43 12.71
N ALA A 82 3.66 8.39 13.44
CA ALA A 82 5.10 8.56 13.57
C ALA A 82 5.61 8.47 15.02
N TYR A 83 4.72 8.26 16.01
CA TYR A 83 5.10 8.35 17.42
C TYR A 83 4.51 7.24 18.31
N PRO A 84 5.36 6.51 19.06
CA PRO A 84 6.58 5.90 18.58
C PRO A 84 6.22 4.60 17.84
N ASN A 85 6.39 4.60 16.52
CA ASN A 85 6.31 3.40 15.68
C ASN A 85 4.97 2.63 15.70
N ALA A 86 3.83 3.31 15.86
CA ALA A 86 2.52 2.68 15.75
C ALA A 86 1.95 2.92 14.34
N PRO A 87 1.84 1.89 13.49
CA PRO A 87 1.26 2.05 12.17
C PRO A 87 -0.26 2.12 12.25
N TYR A 88 -0.87 2.72 11.22
CA TYR A 88 -2.24 2.39 10.89
C TYR A 88 -2.29 1.02 10.22
N ILE A 89 -3.13 0.12 10.73
CA ILE A 89 -3.27 -1.23 10.20
C ILE A 89 -4.60 -1.32 9.44
N ASN A 90 -4.52 -1.61 8.15
CA ASN A 90 -5.68 -1.93 7.32
C ASN A 90 -5.70 -3.45 7.06
N THR A 91 -6.79 -4.10 7.46
CA THR A 91 -6.98 -5.55 7.38
C THR A 91 -7.88 -5.97 6.22
N PHE A 92 -8.30 -5.06 5.34
CA PHE A 92 -9.29 -5.32 4.28
C PHE A 92 -8.95 -6.58 3.46
N PHE A 93 -7.73 -6.68 2.94
CA PHE A 93 -7.33 -7.81 2.09
C PHE A 93 -7.32 -9.13 2.87
N LYS A 94 -6.77 -9.11 4.09
CA LYS A 94 -6.79 -10.24 5.01
C LYS A 94 -8.21 -10.72 5.32
N ASP A 95 -9.08 -9.81 5.75
CA ASP A 95 -10.43 -10.12 6.22
C ASP A 95 -11.32 -10.63 5.06
N ASN A 96 -11.01 -10.25 3.82
CA ASN A 96 -11.68 -10.72 2.62
C ASN A 96 -10.99 -11.91 1.93
N GLY A 97 -9.92 -12.48 2.52
CA GLY A 97 -9.21 -13.62 1.94
C GLY A 97 -8.50 -13.33 0.61
N LEU A 98 -8.15 -12.06 0.36
CA LEU A 98 -7.48 -11.60 -0.86
C LEU A 98 -5.96 -11.58 -0.65
N ASN A 99 -5.24 -12.34 -1.47
CA ASN A 99 -3.78 -12.36 -1.42
C ASN A 99 -3.19 -11.23 -2.26
N ILE A 100 -2.56 -10.25 -1.62
CA ILE A 100 -1.86 -9.15 -2.29
C ILE A 100 -0.70 -9.72 -3.10
N ASP A 101 -0.66 -9.37 -4.39
CA ASP A 101 0.42 -9.69 -5.31
C ASP A 101 1.39 -8.52 -5.43
N THR A 102 0.92 -7.38 -5.95
CA THR A 102 1.72 -6.15 -6.04
C THR A 102 0.93 -4.92 -5.61
N ILE A 103 1.63 -3.96 -5.01
CA ILE A 103 1.14 -2.60 -4.78
C ILE A 103 1.90 -1.62 -5.69
N ASN A 104 1.15 -0.84 -6.45
CA ASN A 104 1.65 0.22 -7.33
C ASN A 104 1.13 1.56 -6.81
N THR A 105 2.04 2.52 -6.61
CA THR A 105 1.70 3.82 -6.05
C THR A 105 2.60 4.92 -6.62
N SER A 106 2.09 6.14 -6.64
CA SER A 106 2.90 7.33 -6.94
C SER A 106 3.35 8.03 -5.67
N CYS A 107 4.56 8.58 -5.67
CA CYS A 107 5.10 9.21 -4.48
C CYS A 107 4.28 10.41 -4.00
N TRP A 108 3.78 11.22 -4.94
CA TRP A 108 3.15 12.51 -4.61
C TRP A 108 1.65 12.42 -4.39
N SER A 109 0.88 11.85 -5.34
CA SER A 109 -0.58 11.83 -5.19
C SER A 109 -1.08 10.71 -4.30
N GLN A 110 -0.25 9.73 -3.92
CA GLN A 110 -0.65 8.70 -2.93
C GLN A 110 -1.91 7.93 -3.34
N HIS A 111 -2.08 7.71 -4.65
CA HIS A 111 -3.07 6.78 -5.18
C HIS A 111 -2.45 5.40 -5.32
N ILE A 112 -3.23 4.38 -5.00
CA ILE A 112 -2.73 3.03 -4.85
C ILE A 112 -3.57 2.07 -5.68
N ILE A 113 -2.88 1.23 -6.44
CA ILE A 113 -3.47 0.13 -7.17
C ILE A 113 -2.80 -1.16 -6.74
N THR A 114 -3.62 -2.07 -6.23
CA THR A 114 -3.19 -3.37 -5.73
C THR A 114 -3.70 -4.47 -6.64
N SER A 115 -2.79 -5.33 -7.13
CA SER A 115 -3.15 -6.59 -7.80
C SER A 115 -3.34 -7.70 -6.77
N VAL A 116 -4.26 -8.62 -7.06
CA VAL A 116 -4.51 -9.81 -6.23
C VAL A 116 -4.01 -11.07 -6.93
N TYR A 117 -3.22 -11.86 -6.21
CA TYR A 117 -2.56 -13.06 -6.73
C TYR A 117 -3.57 -14.06 -7.29
N GLY A 118 -3.27 -14.61 -8.47
CA GLY A 118 -4.13 -15.61 -9.12
C GLY A 118 -5.47 -15.07 -9.62
N SER A 119 -5.65 -13.74 -9.66
CA SER A 119 -6.86 -13.09 -10.15
C SER A 119 -6.54 -11.98 -11.15
N ASN A 120 -7.57 -11.51 -11.87
CA ASN A 120 -7.50 -10.28 -12.67
C ASN A 120 -8.06 -9.07 -11.89
N ASP A 121 -8.33 -9.24 -10.60
CA ASP A 121 -8.93 -8.20 -9.78
C ASP A 121 -7.87 -7.15 -9.39
N LEU A 122 -8.23 -5.89 -9.59
CA LEU A 122 -7.47 -4.74 -9.11
C LEU A 122 -8.28 -4.02 -8.04
N TYR A 123 -7.62 -3.62 -6.96
CA TYR A 123 -8.21 -2.82 -5.89
C TYR A 123 -7.53 -1.46 -5.83
N CYS A 124 -8.34 -0.41 -5.87
CA CYS A 124 -7.93 0.97 -5.98
C CYS A 124 -8.35 1.76 -4.73
N PHE A 125 -7.46 2.59 -4.19
CA PHE A 125 -7.70 3.42 -3.00
C PHE A 125 -6.69 4.56 -2.88
N GLY A 126 -6.94 5.50 -1.98
CA GLY A 126 -6.16 6.73 -1.81
C GLY A 126 -6.72 7.90 -2.61
N SER A 127 -5.84 8.75 -3.14
CA SER A 127 -6.24 9.94 -3.90
C SER A 127 -6.86 9.61 -5.26
N ASN A 128 -7.97 10.28 -5.58
CA ASN A 128 -8.63 10.22 -6.88
C ASN A 128 -8.93 11.61 -7.46
N TYR A 129 -8.20 12.66 -7.05
CA TYR A 129 -8.47 14.04 -7.48
C TYR A 129 -8.49 14.20 -9.00
N GLU A 130 -7.63 13.48 -9.72
CA GLU A 130 -7.53 13.54 -11.18
C GLU A 130 -8.17 12.33 -11.89
N GLY A 131 -8.93 11.50 -11.16
CA GLY A 131 -9.56 10.29 -11.72
C GLY A 131 -8.59 9.12 -11.95
N ASN A 132 -7.37 9.22 -11.43
CA ASN A 132 -6.28 8.25 -11.60
C ASN A 132 -6.59 6.85 -11.01
N LEU A 133 -7.62 6.68 -10.17
CA LEU A 133 -8.04 5.35 -9.69
C LEU A 133 -9.04 4.64 -10.61
N ASN A 134 -9.61 5.33 -11.61
CA ASN A 134 -10.65 4.80 -12.49
C ASN A 134 -11.88 4.23 -11.73
N LEU A 135 -12.29 4.88 -10.64
CA LEU A 135 -13.44 4.48 -9.80
C LEU A 135 -14.68 5.37 -9.97
N GLY A 136 -14.72 6.17 -11.04
CA GLY A 136 -15.79 7.14 -11.27
C GLY A 136 -15.54 8.51 -10.63
N GLU A 137 -16.50 9.40 -10.91
CA GLU A 137 -16.55 10.87 -10.77
C GLU A 137 -15.29 11.63 -10.31
N ARG A 138 -14.72 12.38 -11.27
CA ARG A 138 -13.80 13.48 -11.06
C ARG A 138 -14.53 14.62 -10.32
N TYR A 139 -13.92 15.19 -9.28
CA TYR A 139 -14.42 16.36 -8.52
C TYR A 139 -15.77 16.23 -7.79
N SER A 140 -16.24 15.04 -7.43
CA SER A 140 -17.34 14.88 -6.45
C SER A 140 -16.84 14.30 -5.12
N GLN A 141 -17.72 14.13 -4.13
CA GLN A 141 -17.46 13.80 -2.71
C GLN A 141 -16.59 12.54 -2.44
N LYS A 142 -16.04 11.89 -3.47
CA LYS A 142 -15.15 10.72 -3.44
C LYS A 142 -13.73 11.00 -3.99
N SER A 143 -13.22 12.23 -3.88
CA SER A 143 -11.82 12.54 -4.25
C SER A 143 -10.79 11.77 -3.41
N MET A 144 -11.21 11.16 -2.31
CA MET A 144 -10.39 10.29 -1.46
C MET A 144 -11.14 8.98 -1.22
N ILE A 145 -10.50 7.87 -1.52
CA ILE A 145 -11.06 6.52 -1.42
C ILE A 145 -10.34 5.80 -0.27
N ALA A 146 -10.92 5.86 0.94
CA ALA A 146 -10.26 5.37 2.15
C ALA A 146 -10.18 3.84 2.26
N THR A 147 -11.08 3.13 1.56
CA THR A 147 -11.19 1.66 1.59
C THR A 147 -10.84 1.08 0.22
N PRO A 148 -10.01 0.02 0.13
CA PRO A 148 -9.75 -0.68 -1.12
C PRO A 148 -11.05 -1.00 -1.86
N THR A 149 -11.20 -0.47 -3.06
CA THR A 149 -12.40 -0.62 -3.88
C THR A 149 -12.03 -1.35 -5.16
N LYS A 150 -12.77 -2.42 -5.48
CA LYS A 150 -12.52 -3.20 -6.69
C LYS A 150 -12.75 -2.35 -7.94
N MET A 151 -11.79 -2.36 -8.86
CA MET A 151 -11.89 -1.81 -10.20
C MET A 151 -12.21 -2.94 -11.18
N ASP A 152 -13.38 -2.90 -11.80
CA ASP A 152 -13.93 -4.00 -12.60
C ASP A 152 -13.74 -3.82 -14.12
N PHE A 153 -12.96 -2.82 -14.53
CA PHE A 153 -12.77 -2.46 -15.95
C PHE A 153 -12.17 -3.60 -16.78
N PHE A 154 -11.03 -4.17 -16.37
CA PHE A 154 -10.38 -5.27 -17.10
C PHE A 154 -11.20 -6.56 -17.06
N THR A 155 -11.94 -6.79 -15.96
CA THR A 155 -12.89 -7.90 -15.88
C THR A 155 -13.98 -7.76 -16.93
N LYS A 156 -14.54 -6.55 -17.12
CA LYS A 156 -15.54 -6.25 -18.16
C LYS A 156 -14.99 -6.35 -19.58
N LEU A 157 -13.70 -6.05 -19.77
CA LEU A 157 -13.04 -6.21 -21.07
C LEU A 157 -12.62 -7.65 -21.37
N HIS A 158 -12.72 -8.58 -20.41
CA HIS A 158 -12.15 -9.93 -20.51
C HIS A 158 -10.63 -9.91 -20.81
N GLU A 159 -9.93 -8.90 -20.29
CA GLU A 159 -8.49 -8.76 -20.43
C GLU A 159 -7.79 -8.97 -19.09
N LYS A 160 -6.52 -9.37 -19.15
CA LYS A 160 -5.68 -9.50 -17.96
C LYS A 160 -4.73 -8.32 -17.88
N CYS A 161 -4.83 -7.50 -16.84
CA CYS A 161 -3.79 -6.53 -16.53
C CYS A 161 -2.52 -7.27 -16.06
N ILE A 162 -1.39 -7.00 -16.71
CA ILE A 162 -0.10 -7.67 -16.46
C ILE A 162 0.99 -6.71 -15.97
N GLN A 163 0.80 -5.40 -16.12
CA GLN A 163 1.70 -4.39 -15.58
C GLN A 163 0.94 -3.11 -15.27
N ILE A 164 1.36 -2.42 -14.21
CA ILE A 164 0.78 -1.16 -13.76
C ILE A 164 1.94 -0.19 -13.53
N ALA A 165 1.79 1.05 -14.01
CA ALA A 165 2.74 2.12 -13.77
C ALA A 165 2.00 3.38 -13.31
N THR A 166 2.44 3.95 -12.21
CA THR A 166 1.79 5.09 -11.54
C THR A 166 2.72 6.30 -11.54
N GLY A 167 2.26 7.41 -12.12
CA GLY A 167 2.90 8.72 -12.06
C GLY A 167 2.07 9.70 -11.24
N SER A 168 2.49 10.95 -11.04
CA SER A 168 1.83 11.85 -10.09
C SER A 168 0.31 11.96 -10.26
N ASN A 169 -0.23 12.03 -11.47
CA ASN A 169 -1.69 12.12 -11.70
C ASN A 169 -2.17 11.15 -12.78
N ILE A 170 -1.44 10.05 -12.98
CA ILE A 170 -1.69 9.11 -14.06
C ILE A 170 -1.46 7.69 -13.58
N THR A 171 -2.30 6.78 -14.08
CA THR A 171 -2.02 5.35 -14.03
C THR A 171 -2.12 4.78 -15.43
N VAL A 172 -1.09 4.05 -15.83
CA VAL A 172 -1.00 3.36 -17.10
C VAL A 172 -0.99 1.86 -16.83
N TYR A 173 -1.74 1.12 -17.63
CA TYR A 173 -1.87 -0.32 -17.50
C TYR A 173 -1.43 -0.98 -18.80
N LEU A 174 -0.65 -2.05 -18.69
CA LEU A 174 -0.44 -3.00 -19.79
C LEU A 174 -1.38 -4.17 -19.58
N ALA A 175 -2.23 -4.43 -20.57
CA ALA A 175 -3.14 -5.56 -20.55
C ALA A 175 -2.79 -6.55 -21.66
N GLN A 176 -2.93 -7.83 -21.34
CA GLN A 176 -2.92 -8.90 -22.31
C GLN A 176 -4.36 -9.14 -22.75
N ALA A 177 -4.61 -8.99 -24.05
CA ALA A 177 -5.88 -9.35 -24.66
C ALA A 177 -6.26 -10.77 -24.28
N GLY A 178 -7.53 -10.99 -23.90
CA GLY A 178 -8.04 -12.33 -23.66
C GLY A 178 -7.87 -13.16 -24.94
N GLY A 179 -6.99 -14.16 -24.91
CA GLY A 179 -7.09 -15.27 -25.85
C GLY A 179 -8.45 -15.93 -25.62
N ALA A 180 -9.18 -16.21 -26.69
CA ALA A 180 -10.44 -16.94 -26.62
C ALA A 180 -10.28 -18.16 -25.70
N LEU A 181 -11.16 -18.26 -24.69
CA LEU A 181 -11.31 -19.47 -23.88
C LEU A 181 -11.72 -20.65 -24.75
#